data_AF-A0A2R8ADX3-F1
#
_entry.id   AF-A0A2R8ADX3-F1
#
_cell.length_a   1.000
_cell.length_b   1.000
_cell.length_c   1.000
_cell.angle_alpha   90.00
_cell.angle_beta   90.00
_cell.angle_gamma   90.00
#
_symmetry.space_group_name_H-M   'P 1'
#
loop_
_entity.id
_entity.type
_entity.pdbx_description
1 polymer ?
#
loop_
_entity_poly.entity_id
_entity_poly.type
_entity_poly.pdbx_seq_one_letter_code
_entity_poly.pdbx_strand_id
1 'polypeptide(L)' 'MRLLFILGACGALAACGSSTGDRGLSGGAIGLGAGAVLGVAAAPAIVVGAATGALTGPSDVNLGDPVWD' A
#
# COMPACT_ATOMS: atom_id res chain seq x y z
N MET A 1 -8.12 -9.57 23.99
CA MET A 1 -8.40 -8.56 22.93
C MET A 1 -7.18 -7.70 22.59
N ARG A 2 -6.57 -6.95 23.54
CA ARG A 2 -5.45 -6.02 23.26
C ARG A 2 -4.19 -6.67 22.66
N LEU A 3 -3.77 -7.83 23.17
CA LEU A 3 -2.61 -8.57 22.63
C LEU A 3 -2.80 -9.06 21.18
N LEU A 4 -4.02 -9.48 20.82
CA LEU A 4 -4.34 -9.89 19.45
C LEU A 4 -4.26 -8.71 18.46
N PHE A 5 -4.69 -7.52 18.90
CA PHE A 5 -4.64 -6.31 18.07
C PHE A 5 -3.22 -5.84 17.80
N ILE A 6 -2.36 -5.86 18.83
CA ILE A 6 -0.93 -5.50 18.70
C ILE A 6 -0.22 -6.48 17.77
N LEU A 7 -0.44 -7.79 17.96
CA LEU A 7 0.16 -8.82 17.12
C LEU A 7 -0.29 -8.70 15.65
N GLY A 8 -1.57 -8.41 15.43
CA GLY A 8 -2.12 -8.15 14.09
C GLY A 8 -1.50 -6.92 13.43
N ALA A 9 -1.33 -5.83 14.16
CA ALA A 9 -0.73 -4.60 13.63
C ALA A 9 0.75 -4.79 13.26
N CYS A 10 1.54 -5.45 14.12
CA CYS A 10 2.94 -5.76 13.81
C CYS A 10 3.07 -6.69 12.58
N GLY A 11 2.19 -7.68 12.46
CA GLY A 11 2.15 -8.57 11.30
C GLY A 11 1.78 -7.84 10.00
N ALA A 12 0.85 -6.90 10.05
CA ALA A 12 0.47 -6.08 8.90
C ALA A 12 1.62 -5.17 8.42
N LEU A 13 2.39 -4.58 9.34
CA LEU A 13 3.59 -3.80 8.99
C LEU A 13 4.67 -4.67 8.34
N ALA A 14 4.92 -5.87 8.88
CA ALA A 14 5.89 -6.80 8.32
C ALA A 14 5.48 -7.31 6.92
N ALA A 15 4.19 -7.41 6.66
CA ALA A 15 3.66 -7.86 5.37
C ALA A 15 3.72 -6.79 4.25
N CYS A 16 3.90 -5.51 4.59
CA CYS A 16 3.94 -4.44 3.59
C CYS A 16 5.21 -4.44 2.73
N GLY A 17 6.28 -5.12 3.19
CA GLY A 17 7.54 -5.33 2.47
C GLY A 17 8.20 -4.05 1.94
N SER A 18 9.34 -4.17 1.25
CA SER A 18 10.05 -2.99 0.70
C SER A 18 10.61 -3.22 -0.70
N SER A 19 10.56 -4.46 -1.19
CA SER A 19 10.96 -4.78 -2.56
C SER A 19 9.92 -4.26 -3.56
N THR A 20 10.30 -4.18 -4.84
CA THR A 20 9.38 -3.80 -5.93
C THR A 20 8.14 -4.71 -5.98
N GLY A 21 8.30 -6.01 -5.74
CA GLY A 21 7.19 -6.97 -5.72
C GLY A 21 6.19 -6.67 -4.60
N ASP A 22 6.68 -6.35 -3.41
CA ASP A 22 5.84 -6.01 -2.25
C ASP A 22 5.06 -4.72 -2.50
N ARG A 23 5.69 -3.71 -3.13
CA ARG A 23 5.05 -2.45 -3.51
C ARG A 23 3.98 -2.67 -4.57
N GLY A 24 4.22 -3.53 -5.55
CA GLY A 24 3.23 -3.90 -6.56
C GLY A 24 2.03 -4.63 -5.95
N LEU A 25 2.26 -5.62 -5.09
CA LEU A 25 1.18 -6.33 -4.39
C LEU A 25 0.37 -5.40 -3.47
N SER A 26 1.06 -4.58 -2.68
CA SER A 26 0.44 -3.60 -1.80
C SER A 26 -0.34 -2.54 -2.59
N GLY A 27 0.23 -2.05 -3.70
CA GLY A 27 -0.42 -1.12 -4.61
C GLY A 27 -1.70 -1.70 -5.21
N GLY A 28 -1.69 -2.97 -5.62
CA GLY A 28 -2.87 -3.66 -6.13
C GLY A 28 -3.97 -3.82 -5.07
N ALA A 29 -3.59 -4.16 -3.84
CA ALA A 29 -4.53 -4.26 -2.72
C ALA A 29 -5.14 -2.89 -2.37
N ILE A 30 -4.34 -1.82 -2.35
CA ILE A 30 -4.82 -0.44 -2.15
C ILE A 30 -5.74 -0.04 -3.30
N GLY A 31 -5.35 -0.34 -4.54
CA GLY A 31 -6.15 -0.10 -5.73
C GLY A 31 -7.52 -0.77 -5.66
N LEU A 32 -7.59 -2.03 -5.23
CA LEU A 32 -8.85 -2.72 -4.97
C LEU A 32 -9.69 -2.01 -3.90
N GLY A 33 -9.08 -1.64 -2.77
CA GLY A 33 -9.79 -0.96 -1.68
C GLY A 33 -10.36 0.40 -2.10
N ALA A 34 -9.52 1.24 -2.72
CA ALA A 34 -9.94 2.54 -3.23
C ALA A 34 -10.97 2.41 -4.36
N GLY A 35 -10.76 1.46 -5.28
CA GLY A 35 -11.69 1.17 -6.36
C GLY A 35 -13.07 0.75 -5.86
N ALA A 36 -13.13 -0.09 -4.82
CA ALA A 36 -14.39 -0.48 -4.19
C ALA A 36 -15.14 0.72 -3.58
N VAL A 37 -14.42 1.68 -2.97
CA VAL A 37 -15.02 2.91 -2.42
C VAL A 37 -15.50 3.85 -3.53
N LEU A 38 -14.76 3.93 -4.63
CA LEU A 38 -15.04 4.85 -5.75
C LEU A 38 -15.95 4.25 -6.84
N GLY A 39 -16.39 3.00 -6.70
CA GLY A 39 -17.24 2.32 -7.69
C GLY A 39 -16.51 1.88 -8.97
N VAL A 40 -15.18 1.72 -8.91
CA VAL A 40 -14.35 1.24 -10.02
C VAL A 40 -14.34 -0.28 -10.03
N ALA A 41 -14.40 -0.89 -11.21
CA ALA A 41 -14.28 -2.34 -11.36
C ALA A 41 -12.96 -2.87 -10.75
N ALA A 42 -13.02 -4.03 -10.10
CA ALA A 42 -11.89 -4.56 -9.34
C ALA A 42 -10.63 -4.75 -10.21
N ALA A 43 -10.76 -5.33 -11.40
CA ALA A 43 -9.61 -5.60 -12.26
C ALA A 43 -8.80 -4.35 -12.64
N PRO A 44 -9.39 -3.28 -13.21
CA PRO A 44 -8.62 -2.07 -13.52
C PRO A 44 -8.09 -1.38 -12.26
N ALA A 45 -8.82 -1.41 -11.14
CA ALA A 45 -8.36 -0.80 -9.90
C ALA A 45 -7.13 -1.52 -9.32
N ILE A 46 -7.13 -2.86 -9.31
CA ILE A 46 -5.98 -3.68 -8.95
C ILE A 46 -4.80 -3.39 -9.88
N VAL A 47 -5.03 -3.41 -11.20
CA VAL A 47 -3.95 -3.27 -12.20
C VAL A 47 -3.28 -1.91 -12.09
N VAL A 48 -4.06 -0.82 -12.01
CA VAL A 48 -3.52 0.53 -11.86
C VAL A 48 -2.74 0.64 -10.57
N GLY A 49 -3.31 0.20 -9.44
CA GLY A 49 -2.62 0.25 -8.15
C GLY A 49 -1.33 -0.56 -8.14
N ALA A 50 -1.35 -1.79 -8.70
CA ALA A 50 -0.18 -2.65 -8.76
C ALA A 50 0.91 -2.11 -9.68
N ALA A 51 0.52 -1.55 -10.84
CA ALA A 51 1.44 -0.90 -11.75
C ALA A 51 2.08 0.33 -11.10
N THR A 52 1.30 1.18 -10.44
CA THR A 52 1.84 2.34 -9.70
C THR A 52 2.83 1.89 -8.64
N GLY A 53 2.51 0.87 -7.83
CA GLY A 53 3.41 0.35 -6.81
C GLY A 53 4.69 -0.29 -7.36
N ALA A 54 4.62 -0.97 -8.51
CA ALA A 54 5.78 -1.59 -9.13
C ALA A 54 6.68 -0.58 -9.88
N LEU A 55 6.10 0.52 -10.38
CA LEU A 55 6.81 1.53 -11.17
C LEU A 55 7.34 2.71 -10.33
N THR A 56 6.91 2.84 -9.08
CA THR A 56 7.34 3.94 -8.19
C THR A 56 8.14 3.44 -6.99
N GLY A 57 9.15 4.21 -6.60
CA GLY A 57 10.05 3.97 -5.49
C GLY A 57 9.91 5.01 -4.37
N PRO A 58 10.55 4.78 -3.20
CA PRO A 58 10.48 5.67 -2.04
C PRO A 58 10.91 7.12 -2.34
N SER A 59 11.88 7.28 -3.22
CA SER A 59 12.48 8.56 -3.60
C SER A 59 11.74 9.29 -4.71
N ASP A 60 10.69 8.69 -5.30
CA ASP A 60 9.93 9.30 -6.39
C ASP A 60 8.86 10.28 -5.88
N VAL A 61 8.60 10.28 -4.56
CA VAL A 61 7.62 11.15 -3.91
C VAL A 61 8.36 12.11 -2.96
N ASN A 62 8.31 13.40 -3.27
CA ASN A 62 8.78 14.45 -2.37
C ASN A 62 7.66 14.82 -1.39
N LEU A 63 7.83 14.50 -0.11
CA LEU A 63 6.88 14.83 0.96
C LEU A 63 7.20 16.16 1.67
N GLY A 64 8.26 16.86 1.26
CA GLY A 64 8.76 18.06 1.95
C GLY A 64 9.53 17.71 3.24
N ASP A 65 9.73 18.72 4.07
CA ASP A 65 10.39 18.55 5.37
C ASP A 65 9.45 17.87 6.38
N PRO A 66 9.97 16.94 7.22
CA PRO A 66 9.15 16.24 8.20
C PRO A 66 8.68 17.18 9.31
N VAL A 67 7.48 16.93 9.85
CA VAL A 67 6.88 17.77 10.92
C VAL A 67 7.59 17.66 12.27
N TRP A 68 8.53 16.72 12.41
CA TRP A 68 9.20 16.35 13.66
C TRP A 68 10.69 16.71 13.69
N ASP A 69 11.17 17.52 12.74
CA ASP A 69 12.46 18.20 12.84
C ASP A 69 12.36 19.50 13.66
#